data_AF-A0A0P0W8W0-F1
#
_entry.id   AF-A0A0P0W8W0-F1
#
_cell.length_a   1.000
_cell.length_b   1.000
_cell.length_c   1.000
_cell.angle_alpha   90.00
_cell.angle_beta   90.00
_cell.angle_gamma   90.00
#
_symmetry.space_group_name_H-M   'P 1'
#
loop_
_entity.id
_entity.type
_entity.pdbx_description
1 polymer ?
#
loop_
_entity_poly.entity_id
_entity_poly.type
_entity_poly.pdbx_seq_one_letter_code
_entity_poly.pdbx_strand_id
1 'polypeptide(L)'
;MESDGEDTPAAAARACGAGHRASHSLPTSAGGRVCLSCAAALLSSAASAPAHHVSHALAALSLALADPAFLAPLRAAHPRLLAAPLAEALAGAASRRDAALAAQASDLAADLAAAVGSPAASDLVARVARALSSGSLVKHLHTVRAPAASTTLAVVSEKSVCYCV
;
A
#
# COMPACT_ATOMS: atom_id res chain seq x y z
N MET A 1 5.17 33.81 43.90
CA MET A 1 5.00 34.81 42.83
C MET A 1 6.18 34.58 41.91
N GLU A 2 6.08 33.95 40.75
CA GLU A 2 4.95 33.59 39.89
C GLU A 2 5.26 32.23 39.24
N SER A 3 4.20 31.47 38.96
CA SER A 3 4.22 30.16 38.35
C SER A 3 4.01 30.30 36.85
N ASP A 4 4.99 29.94 36.04
CA ASP A 4 4.80 29.58 34.64
C ASP A 4 4.92 28.04 34.58
N GLY A 5 3.86 27.26 34.39
CA GLY A 5 2.73 27.52 33.51
C GLY A 5 2.85 26.62 32.29
N GLU A 6 2.74 25.31 32.53
CA GLU A 6 2.23 24.26 31.64
C GLU A 6 1.97 24.68 30.17
N ASP A 7 2.96 24.54 29.29
CA ASP A 7 2.73 24.38 27.84
C ASP A 7 2.94 22.91 27.48
N THR A 8 1.98 22.07 27.90
CA THR A 8 1.74 20.78 27.29
C THR A 8 0.65 20.98 26.23
N PRO A 9 0.94 21.15 24.93
CA PRO A 9 -0.09 20.97 23.93
C PRO A 9 -0.32 19.47 23.80
N ALA A 10 -1.29 18.97 24.55
CA ALA A 10 -1.92 17.65 24.42
C ALA A 10 -2.63 17.42 23.05
N ALA A 11 -2.13 18.05 21.99
CA ALA A 11 -2.35 17.71 20.58
C ALA A 11 -1.23 16.83 20.01
N ALA A 12 -0.23 16.45 20.82
CA ALA A 12 0.73 15.41 20.50
C ALA A 12 -0.02 14.12 20.12
N ALA A 13 0.17 13.69 18.87
CA ALA A 13 -0.03 12.31 18.48
C ALA A 13 -1.47 11.75 18.68
N ARG A 14 -2.51 12.34 18.07
CA ARG A 14 -3.76 11.57 17.87
C ARG A 14 -3.48 10.37 16.95
N ALA A 15 -3.07 9.28 17.60
CA ALA A 15 -3.05 7.93 17.10
C ALA A 15 -4.38 7.61 16.41
N CYS A 16 -4.36 6.67 15.47
CA CYS A 16 -5.60 6.16 14.91
C CYS A 16 -6.53 5.64 16.02
N GLY A 17 -7.83 5.55 15.74
CA GLY A 17 -8.82 5.04 16.71
C GLY A 17 -8.54 3.61 17.23
N ALA A 18 -7.67 2.84 16.57
CA ALA A 18 -7.27 1.49 16.98
C ALA A 18 -6.02 1.46 17.92
N GLY A 19 -5.49 2.60 18.36
CA GLY A 19 -4.36 2.65 19.31
C GLY A 19 -2.98 2.38 18.71
N HIS A 20 -2.82 2.40 17.38
CA HIS A 20 -1.50 2.31 16.75
C HIS A 20 -0.64 3.55 17.03
N ARG A 21 0.69 3.37 17.00
CA ARG A 21 1.66 4.45 17.16
C ARG A 21 1.34 5.62 16.21
N ALA A 22 1.39 6.85 16.73
CA ALA A 22 1.10 8.04 15.93
C ALA A 22 2.07 8.22 14.75
N SER A 23 3.29 7.70 14.83
CA SER A 23 4.23 7.65 13.71
C SER A 23 3.70 6.87 12.50
N HIS A 24 2.70 5.99 12.67
CA HIS A 24 2.07 5.24 11.58
C HIS A 24 0.82 5.94 11.02
N SER A 25 0.35 7.01 11.68
CA SER A 25 -0.80 7.79 11.22
C SER A 25 -0.29 9.01 10.47
N LEU A 26 -0.15 8.89 9.14
CA LEU A 26 0.43 9.94 8.30
C LEU A 26 -0.63 10.99 7.93
N PRO A 27 -0.28 12.29 7.92
CA PRO A 27 -1.21 13.34 7.56
C PRO A 27 -1.51 13.34 6.06
N THR A 28 -2.65 13.92 5.70
CA THR A 28 -2.97 14.33 4.32
C THR A 28 -3.20 15.84 4.27
N SER A 29 -2.95 16.46 3.12
CA SER A 29 -3.19 17.88 2.82
C SER A 29 -4.66 18.29 2.99
N ALA A 30 -5.59 17.34 2.94
CA ALA A 30 -7.01 17.56 3.24
C ALA A 30 -7.32 17.66 4.76
N GLY A 31 -6.31 17.66 5.62
CA GLY A 31 -6.46 17.68 7.09
C GLY A 31 -6.82 16.32 7.70
N GLY A 32 -6.86 15.26 6.89
CA GLY A 32 -7.09 13.89 7.33
C GLY A 32 -5.81 13.18 7.76
N ARG A 33 -5.94 11.92 8.19
CA ARG A 33 -4.80 11.02 8.44
C ARG A 33 -5.10 9.63 7.93
N VAL A 34 -4.07 8.95 7.40
CA VAL A 34 -4.12 7.54 7.02
C VAL A 34 -3.22 6.74 7.94
N CYS A 35 -3.80 5.76 8.63
CA CYS A 35 -3.03 4.86 9.49
C CYS A 35 -2.49 3.68 8.68
N LEU A 36 -1.17 3.65 8.47
CA LEU A 36 -0.51 2.59 7.73
C LEU A 36 -0.69 1.22 8.38
N SER A 37 -0.71 1.12 9.71
CA SER A 37 -0.99 -0.15 10.40
C SER A 37 -2.41 -0.67 10.17
N CYS A 38 -3.42 0.21 10.19
CA CYS A 38 -4.80 -0.20 9.89
C CYS A 38 -4.92 -0.64 8.44
N ALA A 39 -4.33 0.12 7.51
CA ALA A 39 -4.31 -0.24 6.10
C ALA A 39 -3.60 -1.58 5.88
N ALA A 40 -2.42 -1.77 6.47
CA ALA A 40 -1.68 -3.03 6.42
C ALA A 40 -2.51 -4.20 6.95
N ALA A 41 -3.12 -4.08 8.13
CA ALA A 41 -3.94 -5.14 8.71
C ALA A 41 -5.12 -5.54 7.82
N LEU A 42 -5.80 -4.56 7.21
CA LEU A 42 -6.91 -4.80 6.30
C LEU A 42 -6.45 -5.47 4.99
N LEU A 43 -5.34 -5.02 4.40
CA LEU A 43 -4.75 -5.60 3.20
C LEU A 43 -4.24 -7.03 3.43
N SER A 44 -3.58 -7.27 4.56
CA SER A 44 -3.17 -8.60 5.02
C SER A 44 -4.35 -9.55 5.22
N SER A 45 -5.53 -9.02 5.52
CA SER A 45 -6.76 -9.79 5.72
C SER A 45 -7.62 -9.90 4.45
N ALA A 46 -7.13 -9.51 3.27
CA ALA A 46 -7.95 -9.37 2.07
C ALA A 46 -8.66 -10.66 1.59
N ALA A 47 -8.16 -11.83 2.00
CA ALA A 47 -8.78 -13.12 1.72
C ALA A 47 -10.10 -13.32 2.49
N SER A 48 -10.23 -12.76 3.70
CA SER A 48 -11.38 -12.94 4.59
C SER A 48 -12.18 -11.66 4.82
N ALA A 49 -11.57 -10.48 4.67
CA ALA A 49 -12.24 -9.20 4.82
C ALA A 49 -13.23 -8.95 3.65
N PRO A 50 -14.35 -8.24 3.90
CA PRO A 50 -15.26 -7.86 2.82
C PRO A 50 -14.56 -7.08 1.71
N ALA A 51 -14.79 -7.52 0.46
CA ALA A 51 -14.14 -6.99 -0.75
C ALA A 51 -14.17 -5.47 -0.85
N HIS A 52 -15.31 -4.86 -0.55
CA HIS A 52 -15.53 -3.42 -0.64
C HIS A 52 -14.71 -2.64 0.39
N HIS A 53 -14.41 -3.20 1.57
CA HIS A 53 -13.52 -2.55 2.52
C HIS A 53 -12.07 -2.54 2.02
N VAL A 54 -11.60 -3.65 1.45
CA VAL A 54 -10.26 -3.73 0.85
C VAL A 54 -10.13 -2.76 -0.31
N SER A 55 -11.12 -2.75 -1.22
CA SER A 55 -11.14 -1.84 -2.37
C SER A 55 -11.18 -0.37 -1.95
N HIS A 56 -11.97 -0.02 -0.94
CA HIS A 56 -11.99 1.33 -0.38
C HIS A 56 -10.64 1.72 0.22
N ALA A 57 -9.98 0.82 0.94
CA ALA A 57 -8.65 1.09 1.51
C ALA A 57 -7.57 1.27 0.44
N LEU A 58 -7.59 0.47 -0.63
CA LEU A 58 -6.70 0.63 -1.78
C LEU A 58 -6.93 1.99 -2.47
N ALA A 59 -8.19 2.40 -2.66
CA ALA A 59 -8.53 3.70 -3.24
C ALA A 59 -8.04 4.86 -2.35
N ALA A 60 -8.25 4.78 -1.04
CA ALA A 60 -7.77 5.77 -0.09
C ALA A 60 -6.24 5.89 -0.09
N LEU A 61 -5.52 4.77 -0.19
CA LEU A 61 -4.07 4.76 -0.32
C LEU A 61 -3.59 5.36 -1.66
N SER A 62 -4.26 5.04 -2.77
CA SER A 62 -3.92 5.61 -4.08
C SER A 62 -4.03 7.14 -4.06
N LEU A 63 -5.13 7.67 -3.51
CA LEU A 63 -5.29 9.12 -3.29
C LEU A 63 -4.22 9.70 -2.37
N ALA A 64 -3.87 9.00 -1.29
CA ALA A 64 -2.84 9.46 -0.36
C ALA A 64 -1.44 9.46 -1.00
N LEU A 65 -1.12 8.53 -1.90
CA LEU A 65 0.17 8.52 -2.62
C LEU A 65 0.33 9.71 -3.57
N ALA A 66 -0.77 10.29 -4.06
CA ALA A 66 -0.73 11.53 -4.84
C ALA A 66 -0.50 12.78 -3.96
N ASP A 67 -0.56 12.66 -2.64
CA ASP A 67 -0.44 13.77 -1.70
C ASP A 67 0.99 13.88 -1.14
N PRO A 68 1.73 14.97 -1.42
CA PRO A 68 3.10 15.14 -0.94
C PRO A 68 3.21 15.16 0.60
N ALA A 69 2.17 15.62 1.30
CA ALA A 69 2.16 15.65 2.78
C ALA A 69 2.11 14.23 3.39
N PHE A 70 1.52 13.27 2.67
CA PHE A 70 1.52 11.87 3.04
C PHE A 70 2.78 11.15 2.56
N LEU A 71 3.19 11.41 1.31
CA LEU A 71 4.27 10.70 0.64
C LEU A 71 5.64 10.98 1.28
N ALA A 72 5.91 12.22 1.70
CA ALA A 72 7.19 12.57 2.32
C ALA A 72 7.49 11.75 3.60
N PRO A 73 6.61 11.69 4.62
CA PRO A 73 6.86 10.87 5.80
C PRO A 73 6.77 9.36 5.53
N LEU A 74 5.96 8.93 4.55
CA LEU A 74 5.93 7.51 4.12
C LEU A 74 7.33 7.07 3.63
N ARG A 75 7.94 7.85 2.73
CA ARG A 75 9.28 7.56 2.21
C ARG A 75 10.35 7.59 3.28
N ALA A 76 10.28 8.57 4.19
CA ALA A 76 11.30 8.77 5.21
C ALA A 76 11.29 7.66 6.28
N ALA A 77 10.12 7.22 6.72
CA ALA A 77 9.99 6.35 7.89
C ALA A 77 9.48 4.94 7.60
N HIS A 78 8.67 4.77 6.54
CA HIS A 78 7.90 3.53 6.31
C HIS A 78 7.94 3.00 4.86
N PRO A 79 9.04 3.11 4.11
CA PRO A 79 9.04 2.83 2.66
C PRO A 79 8.72 1.37 2.32
N ARG A 80 8.89 0.44 3.27
CA ARG A 80 8.64 -1.00 3.09
C ARG A 80 7.38 -1.53 3.79
N LEU A 81 6.68 -0.68 4.57
CA LEU A 81 5.64 -1.15 5.49
C LEU A 81 4.45 -1.82 4.78
N LEU A 82 4.10 -1.33 3.58
CA LEU A 82 2.99 -1.85 2.78
C LEU A 82 3.39 -2.96 1.80
N ALA A 83 4.68 -3.32 1.70
CA ALA A 83 5.16 -4.28 0.70
C ALA A 83 4.59 -5.69 0.89
N ALA A 84 4.66 -6.22 2.12
CA ALA A 84 4.04 -7.52 2.44
C ALA A 84 2.50 -7.48 2.41
N PRO A 85 1.84 -6.48 3.04
CA PRO A 85 0.38 -6.37 2.97
C PRO A 85 -0.19 -6.29 1.54
N LEU A 86 0.48 -5.60 0.60
CA LEU A 86 0.03 -5.55 -0.79
C LEU A 86 0.16 -6.90 -1.51
N ALA A 87 1.24 -7.64 -1.25
CA ALA A 87 1.39 -8.99 -1.81
C ALA A 87 0.34 -9.96 -1.24
N GLU A 88 0.01 -9.83 0.03
CA GLU A 88 -1.08 -10.58 0.68
C GLU A 88 -2.45 -10.16 0.13
N ALA A 89 -2.67 -8.87 -0.14
CA ALA A 89 -3.88 -8.39 -0.80
C ALA A 89 -4.07 -9.00 -2.20
N LEU A 90 -2.99 -9.10 -2.98
CA LEU A 90 -3.01 -9.79 -4.27
C LEU A 90 -3.33 -11.27 -4.11
N ALA A 91 -2.72 -11.97 -3.16
CA ALA A 91 -3.03 -13.37 -2.88
C ALA A 91 -4.50 -13.58 -2.47
N GLY A 92 -5.06 -12.67 -1.65
CA GLY A 92 -6.46 -12.70 -1.24
C GLY A 92 -7.44 -12.38 -2.38
N ALA A 93 -7.10 -11.43 -3.25
CA ALA A 93 -7.87 -11.17 -4.48
C ALA A 93 -7.85 -12.40 -5.41
N ALA A 94 -6.70 -13.09 -5.49
CA ALA A 94 -6.53 -14.32 -6.22
C ALA A 94 -7.45 -15.44 -5.72
N SER A 95 -7.43 -15.70 -4.41
CA SER A 95 -8.25 -16.74 -3.79
C SER A 95 -9.76 -16.50 -4.01
N ARG A 96 -10.15 -15.24 -4.12
CA ARG A 96 -11.53 -14.81 -4.42
C ARG A 96 -11.88 -14.79 -5.90
N ARG A 97 -10.90 -14.97 -6.79
CA ARG A 97 -11.02 -14.73 -8.24
C ARG A 97 -11.56 -13.34 -8.56
N ASP A 98 -11.16 -12.35 -7.77
CA ASP A 98 -11.59 -10.97 -7.93
C ASP A 98 -10.57 -10.20 -8.77
N ALA A 99 -10.80 -10.19 -10.09
CA ALA A 99 -9.92 -9.54 -11.04
C ALA A 99 -9.84 -8.02 -10.83
N ALA A 100 -10.94 -7.39 -10.42
CA ALA A 100 -10.98 -5.95 -10.19
C ALA A 100 -10.14 -5.56 -8.98
N LEU A 101 -10.26 -6.29 -7.86
CA LEU A 101 -9.44 -6.05 -6.68
C LEU A 101 -7.96 -6.33 -6.97
N ALA A 102 -7.66 -7.37 -7.73
CA ALA A 102 -6.28 -7.71 -8.08
C ALA A 102 -5.63 -6.66 -9.00
N ALA A 103 -6.39 -6.09 -9.94
CA ALA A 103 -5.94 -4.96 -10.75
C ALA A 103 -5.66 -3.73 -9.88
N GLN A 104 -6.61 -3.35 -9.02
CA GLN A 104 -6.47 -2.21 -8.11
C GLN A 104 -5.27 -2.34 -7.17
N ALA A 105 -5.02 -3.54 -6.62
CA ALA A 105 -3.87 -3.79 -5.76
C ALA A 105 -2.54 -3.76 -6.55
N SER A 106 -2.55 -4.21 -7.81
CA SER A 106 -1.38 -4.18 -8.70
C SER A 106 -1.02 -2.75 -9.12
N ASP A 107 -2.02 -1.95 -9.47
CA ASP A 107 -1.85 -0.53 -9.81
C ASP A 107 -1.29 0.24 -8.61
N LEU A 108 -1.86 0.05 -7.42
CA LEU A 108 -1.35 0.67 -6.20
C LEU A 108 0.08 0.22 -5.88
N ALA A 109 0.43 -1.04 -6.12
CA ALA A 109 1.78 -1.52 -5.93
C ALA A 109 2.78 -0.86 -6.91
N ALA A 110 2.37 -0.61 -8.16
CA ALA A 110 3.19 0.12 -9.12
C ALA A 110 3.40 1.59 -8.70
N ASP A 111 2.32 2.27 -8.30
CA ASP A 111 2.38 3.65 -7.80
C ASP A 111 3.27 3.75 -6.55
N LEU A 112 3.10 2.82 -5.61
CA LEU A 112 3.92 2.77 -4.40
C LEU A 112 5.40 2.52 -4.74
N ALA A 113 5.70 1.60 -5.64
CA ALA A 113 7.08 1.32 -6.07
C ALA A 113 7.75 2.57 -6.67
N ALA A 114 7.03 3.29 -7.54
CA ALA A 114 7.50 4.56 -8.10
C ALA A 114 7.70 5.62 -7.02
N ALA A 115 6.79 5.68 -6.03
CA ALA A 115 6.84 6.65 -4.95
C ALA A 115 7.99 6.42 -3.96
N VAL A 116 8.26 5.17 -3.54
CA VAL A 116 9.26 4.87 -2.49
C VAL A 116 10.68 4.72 -3.02
N GLY A 117 10.87 4.36 -4.29
CA GLY A 117 12.19 4.16 -4.89
C GLY A 117 12.97 2.96 -4.35
N SER A 118 14.15 2.72 -4.92
CA SER A 118 15.06 1.64 -4.49
C SER A 118 15.68 1.95 -3.11
N PRO A 119 15.88 0.95 -2.22
CA PRO A 119 15.66 -0.50 -2.41
C PRO A 119 14.25 -0.99 -2.03
N ALA A 120 13.35 -0.11 -1.58
CA ALA A 120 12.02 -0.52 -1.14
C ALA A 120 11.13 -0.98 -2.31
N ALA A 121 11.23 -0.29 -3.45
CA ALA A 121 10.57 -0.68 -4.69
C ALA A 121 10.94 -2.10 -5.12
N SER A 122 12.22 -2.47 -5.02
CA SER A 122 12.71 -3.81 -5.40
C SER A 122 12.13 -4.93 -4.51
N ASP A 123 12.04 -4.71 -3.20
CA ASP A 123 11.40 -5.67 -2.27
C ASP A 123 9.90 -5.81 -2.57
N LEU A 124 9.19 -4.70 -2.79
CA LEU A 124 7.78 -4.70 -3.17
C LEU A 124 7.55 -5.47 -4.48
N VAL A 125 8.31 -5.14 -5.52
CA VAL A 125 8.25 -5.80 -6.83
C VAL A 125 8.51 -7.31 -6.71
N ALA A 126 9.52 -7.72 -5.93
CA ALA A 126 9.81 -9.13 -5.71
C ALA A 126 8.65 -9.88 -5.01
N ARG A 127 8.01 -9.25 -4.02
CA ARG A 127 6.86 -9.84 -3.31
C ARG A 127 5.63 -9.95 -4.21
N VAL A 128 5.33 -8.90 -4.96
CA VAL A 128 4.23 -8.85 -5.92
C VAL A 128 4.42 -9.91 -7.01
N ALA A 129 5.62 -9.98 -7.60
CA ALA A 129 5.96 -11.01 -8.58
C ALA A 129 5.75 -12.42 -8.00
N ARG A 130 6.24 -12.70 -6.78
CA ARG A 130 6.03 -13.99 -6.12
C ARG A 130 4.55 -14.31 -5.90
N ALA A 131 3.75 -13.33 -5.46
CA ALA A 131 2.31 -13.51 -5.27
C ALA A 131 1.61 -13.84 -6.60
N LEU A 132 1.97 -13.17 -7.68
CA LEU A 132 1.42 -13.41 -9.02
C LEU A 132 1.85 -14.77 -9.58
N SER A 133 3.13 -15.13 -9.45
CA SER A 133 3.67 -16.43 -9.89
C SER A 133 3.09 -17.62 -9.13
N SER A 134 2.56 -17.42 -7.91
CA SER A 134 1.94 -18.49 -7.12
C SER A 134 0.63 -19.06 -7.72
N GLY A 135 0.19 -18.55 -8.87
CA GLY A 135 -0.64 -19.32 -9.80
C GLY A 135 -2.15 -19.10 -9.71
N SER A 136 -2.65 -18.18 -8.89
CA SER A 136 -4.09 -17.92 -8.77
C SER A 136 -4.59 -16.70 -9.56
N LEU A 137 -3.71 -15.81 -10.02
CA LEU A 137 -4.07 -14.59 -10.78
C LEU A 137 -3.70 -14.63 -12.26
N VAL A 138 -2.89 -15.60 -12.65
CA VAL A 138 -2.29 -15.77 -13.98
C VAL A 138 -3.36 -15.94 -15.08
N LYS A 139 -4.60 -16.32 -14.71
CA LYS A 139 -5.75 -16.43 -15.63
C LYS A 139 -6.61 -15.16 -15.71
N HIS A 140 -6.34 -14.13 -14.89
CA HIS A 140 -7.24 -12.98 -14.72
C HIS A 140 -6.56 -11.62 -14.90
N LEU A 141 -5.24 -11.50 -14.74
CA LEU A 141 -4.52 -10.26 -15.08
C LEU A 141 -3.79 -10.44 -16.43
N HIS A 142 -4.51 -10.19 -17.52
CA HIS A 142 -3.89 -10.24 -18.86
C HIS A 142 -3.08 -8.97 -19.20
N THR A 143 -3.23 -7.87 -18.47
CA THR A 143 -2.48 -6.63 -18.72
C THR A 143 -2.53 -5.70 -17.50
N VAL A 144 -1.45 -5.62 -16.70
CA VAL A 144 -1.21 -4.45 -15.84
C VAL A 144 -0.21 -3.58 -16.59
N ARG A 145 -0.62 -2.36 -16.96
CA ARG A 145 0.21 -1.42 -17.71
C ARG A 145 0.29 -0.15 -16.89
N ALA A 146 1.37 0.02 -16.13
CA ALA A 146 1.61 1.26 -15.38
C ALA A 146 2.05 2.37 -16.34
N PRO A 147 1.34 3.52 -16.43
CA PRO A 147 1.70 4.62 -17.30
C PRO A 147 2.28 5.77 -16.46
N ALA A 148 3.46 5.63 -15.84
CA ALA A 148 4.08 6.78 -15.16
C ALA A 148 5.55 6.66 -14.70
N ALA A 149 6.19 5.49 -14.76
CA ALA A 149 7.56 5.35 -14.25
C ALA A 149 8.37 4.36 -15.11
N SER A 150 9.69 4.54 -15.19
CA SER A 150 10.65 3.69 -15.91
C SER A 150 10.76 2.25 -15.35
N THR A 151 9.66 1.65 -14.89
CA THR A 151 9.61 0.30 -14.36
C THR A 151 8.33 -0.36 -14.87
N THR A 152 8.48 -1.25 -15.85
CA THR A 152 7.35 -2.01 -16.39
C THR A 152 7.26 -3.34 -15.65
N LEU A 153 6.25 -3.52 -14.80
CA LEU A 153 5.87 -4.83 -14.29
C LEU A 153 5.07 -5.58 -15.38
N ALA A 154 5.78 -6.24 -16.30
CA ALA A 154 5.16 -7.11 -17.28
C ALA A 154 4.92 -8.50 -16.66
N VAL A 155 3.65 -8.81 -16.37
CA VAL A 155 3.23 -10.14 -15.91
C VAL A 155 2.75 -10.91 -17.13
N VAL A 156 3.64 -11.66 -17.79
CA VAL A 156 3.28 -12.49 -18.95
C VAL A 156 3.02 -13.92 -18.48
N SER A 157 1.77 -14.35 -18.61
CA SER A 157 1.27 -15.69 -18.31
C SER A 157 1.54 -16.65 -19.48
N GLU A 158 2.29 -17.73 -19.23
CA GLU A 158 2.15 -19.09 -19.82
C GLU A 158 3.31 -20.02 -19.41
N LYS A 159 4.43 -19.47 -18.87
CA LYS A 159 5.60 -20.18 -18.29
C LYS A 159 6.47 -19.23 -17.42
N SER A 160 5.82 -18.30 -16.72
CA SER A 160 6.28 -16.94 -16.37
C SER A 160 7.69 -16.81 -15.77
N VAL A 161 8.60 -16.28 -16.60
CA VAL A 161 9.76 -15.50 -16.16
C VAL A 161 9.28 -14.07 -15.88
N CYS A 162 9.48 -13.57 -14.65
CA CYS A 162 9.27 -12.16 -14.34
C CYS A 162 10.56 -11.39 -14.64
N TYR A 163 10.53 -10.52 -15.65
CA TYR A 163 11.59 -9.53 -15.87
C TYR A 163 11.13 -8.17 -15.31
N CYS A 164 11.99 -7.55 -14.49
CA CYS A 164 11.93 -6.12 -14.24
C CYS A 164 12.71 -5.44 -15.37
N VAL A 165 12.07 -4.56 -16.14
CA VAL A 165 12.73 -3.65 -17.09
C VAL A 165 12.48 -2.23 -16.62
#